data_AF-A0A4P8IUR4-F1
#
_entry.id   AF-A0A4P8IUR4-F1
#
_cell.length_a   1.000
_cell.length_b   1.000
_cell.length_c   1.000
_cell.angle_alpha   90.00
_cell.angle_beta   90.00
_cell.angle_gamma   90.00
#
_symmetry.space_group_name_H-M   'P 1'
#
loop_
_entity.id
_entity.type
_entity.pdbx_description
1 polymer ?
#
loop_
_entity_poly.entity_id
_entity_poly.type
_entity_poly.pdbx_seq_one_letter_code
_entity_poly.pdbx_strand_id
1 'polypeptide(L)'
;MKLVEDGNLSLPVRTIFVVLGISIGAVSFIWVRSILLMSIGLAIAAIGGDASKAHQLSIKPFDNSYKKARESYKVKGDEED
;
A
#
# COMPACT_ATOMS: atom_id res chain seq x y z
N MET A 1 -6.81 14.44 1.67
CA MET A 1 -5.77 13.50 2.14
C MET A 1 -5.26 12.71 0.96
N LYS A 2 -3.94 12.56 0.77
CA LYS A 2 -3.40 11.73 -0.31
C LYS A 2 -3.44 10.26 0.10
N LEU A 3 -3.97 9.38 -0.76
CA LEU A 3 -4.03 7.93 -0.50
C LEU A 3 -2.67 7.25 -0.67
N VAL A 4 -1.82 7.82 -1.53
CA VAL A 4 -0.47 7.35 -1.81
C VAL A 4 0.49 8.50 -1.52
N GLU A 5 1.54 8.20 -0.77
CA GLU A 5 2.60 9.11 -0.36
C GLU A 5 3.94 8.39 -0.53
N ASP A 6 4.88 9.05 -1.21
CA ASP A 6 6.19 8.48 -1.56
C ASP A 6 6.11 7.11 -2.23
N GLY A 7 5.15 6.93 -3.13
CA GLY A 7 4.98 5.70 -3.91
C GLY A 7 4.52 4.49 -3.10
N ASN A 8 3.99 4.68 -1.88
CA ASN A 8 3.33 3.65 -1.09
C ASN A 8 2.03 4.24 -0.48
N LEU A 9 1.14 3.42 0.09
CA LEU A 9 -0.04 3.91 0.83
C LEU A 9 0.37 4.93 1.89
N SER A 10 -0.38 5.99 2.11
CA SER A 10 -0.01 6.96 3.16
C SER A 10 -0.11 6.34 4.56
N LEU A 11 0.68 6.86 5.52
CA LEU A 11 0.65 6.41 6.91
C LEU A 11 -0.77 6.26 7.49
N PRO A 12 -1.68 7.24 7.36
CA PRO A 12 -3.04 7.10 7.89
C PRO A 12 -3.81 5.97 7.21
N VAL A 13 -3.65 5.76 5.90
CA VAL A 13 -4.33 4.67 5.18
C VAL A 13 -3.85 3.32 5.71
N ARG A 14 -2.54 3.12 5.85
CA ARG A 14 -1.98 1.87 6.40
C ARG A 14 -2.51 1.58 7.81
N THR A 15 -2.52 2.59 8.67
CA THR A 15 -3.05 2.48 10.04
C THR A 15 -4.53 2.13 10.05
N ILE A 16 -5.34 2.77 9.19
CA ILE A 16 -6.77 2.46 9.06
C ILE A 16 -6.97 1.00 8.65
N PHE A 17 -6.23 0.49 7.66
CA PHE A 17 -6.33 -0.91 7.24
C PHE A 17 -6.01 -1.88 8.38
N VAL A 18 -4.98 -1.62 9.17
CA VAL A 18 -4.63 -2.46 10.33
C VAL A 18 -5.74 -2.44 11.38
N VAL A 19 -6.17 -1.25 11.80
CA VAL A 19 -7.19 -1.10 12.85
C VAL A 19 -8.54 -1.68 12.40
N LEU A 20 -8.95 -1.41 11.16
CA LEU A 20 -10.18 -1.92 10.58
C LEU A 20 -10.15 -3.44 10.42
N GLY A 21 -9.05 -3.99 9.91
CA GLY A 21 -8.90 -5.43 9.76
C GLY A 21 -8.95 -6.18 11.10
N ILE A 22 -8.23 -5.68 12.12
CA ILE A 22 -8.25 -6.26 13.46
C ILE A 22 -9.64 -6.19 14.08
N SER A 23 -10.32 -5.04 13.97
CA SER A 23 -11.67 -4.87 14.53
C SER A 23 -12.69 -5.79 13.85
N ILE A 24 -12.66 -5.92 12.52
CA ILE A 24 -13.50 -6.90 11.79
C ILE A 24 -13.16 -8.33 12.25
N GLY A 25 -11.88 -8.67 12.36
CA GLY A 25 -11.43 -9.99 12.80
C GLY A 25 -11.92 -10.32 14.21
N ALA A 26 -11.79 -9.39 15.15
CA ALA A 26 -12.22 -9.54 16.54
C ALA A 26 -13.74 -9.68 16.66
N VAL A 27 -14.50 -8.81 15.99
CA VAL A 27 -15.97 -8.89 15.94
C VAL A 27 -16.43 -10.22 15.34
N SER A 28 -15.79 -10.63 14.25
CA SER A 28 -16.10 -11.89 13.57
C SER A 28 -15.83 -13.11 14.44
N PHE A 29 -14.77 -13.08 15.24
CA PHE A 29 -14.41 -14.18 16.14
C PHE A 29 -15.31 -14.23 17.37
N ILE A 30 -15.54 -13.10 18.04
CA ILE A 30 -16.25 -13.04 19.33
C ILE A 30 -17.76 -13.19 19.16
N TRP A 31 -18.37 -12.48 18.19
CA TRP A 31 -19.82 -12.42 18.06
C TRP A 31 -20.35 -13.31 16.94
N VAL A 32 -19.73 -13.27 15.76
CA VAL A 32 -20.26 -13.98 14.58
C VAL A 32 -19.80 -15.45 14.54
N ARG A 33 -18.67 -15.77 15.17
CA ARG A 33 -17.99 -17.07 15.13
C ARG A 33 -17.78 -17.60 13.71
N SER A 34 -17.57 -16.69 12.75
CA SER A 34 -17.36 -17.03 11.34
C SER A 34 -15.89 -16.96 10.99
N ILE A 35 -15.30 -18.10 10.65
CA ILE A 35 -13.91 -18.20 10.19
C ILE A 35 -13.65 -17.39 8.91
N LEU A 36 -14.64 -17.32 8.02
CA LEU A 36 -14.50 -16.67 6.73
C LEU A 36 -14.40 -15.14 6.89
N LEU A 37 -15.34 -14.53 7.62
CA LEU A 37 -15.27 -13.11 7.99
C LEU A 37 -14.02 -12.77 8.82
N MET A 38 -13.59 -13.66 9.72
CA MET A 38 -12.34 -13.48 10.46
C MET A 38 -11.13 -13.43 9.50
N SER A 39 -11.08 -14.34 8.52
CA SER A 39 -10.00 -14.37 7.53
C SER A 39 -9.96 -13.12 6.65
N ILE A 40 -11.13 -12.54 6.33
CA ILE A 40 -11.22 -11.26 5.60
C ILE A 40 -10.64 -10.13 6.46
N GLY A 41 -11.01 -10.04 7.74
CA GLY A 41 -10.43 -9.06 8.66
C GLY A 41 -8.91 -9.19 8.77
N LEU A 42 -8.40 -10.42 8.87
CA LEU A 42 -6.96 -10.69 8.90
C LEU A 42 -6.26 -10.26 7.60
N ALA A 43 -6.86 -10.54 6.44
CA ALA A 43 -6.31 -10.14 5.15
C ALA A 43 -6.23 -8.61 5.00
N ILE A 44 -7.27 -7.89 5.44
CA ILE A 44 -7.28 -6.41 5.45
C ILE A 44 -6.16 -5.88 6.36
N ALA A 45 -5.99 -6.46 7.56
CA ALA A 45 -4.92 -6.05 8.46
C ALA A 45 -3.53 -6.34 7.88
N ALA A 46 -3.35 -7.48 7.22
CA ALA A 46 -2.10 -7.87 6.57
C ALA A 46 -1.69 -6.86 5.48
N ILE A 47 -2.63 -6.41 4.64
CA ILE A 47 -2.36 -5.38 3.61
C ILE A 47 -1.78 -4.10 4.24
N GLY A 48 -2.38 -3.63 5.34
CA GLY A 48 -1.88 -2.45 6.04
C GLY A 48 -0.49 -2.67 6.67
N GLY A 49 -0.28 -3.85 7.26
CA GLY A 49 1.00 -4.24 7.86
C GLY A 49 2.13 -4.38 6.83
N ASP A 50 1.88 -5.04 5.71
CA ASP A 50 2.85 -5.22 4.64
C ASP A 50 3.18 -3.91 3.94
N ALA A 51 2.18 -3.05 3.72
CA ALA A 51 2.43 -1.68 3.24
C ALA A 51 3.32 -0.89 4.21
N SER A 52 3.18 -1.09 5.52
CA SER A 52 4.04 -0.47 6.53
C SER A 52 5.48 -0.97 6.46
N LYS A 53 5.67 -2.29 6.34
CA LYS A 53 7.00 -2.90 6.15
C LYS A 53 7.66 -2.46 4.85
N ALA A 54 6.91 -2.41 3.75
CA ALA A 54 7.40 -1.94 2.46
C ALA A 54 7.95 -0.50 2.57
N HIS A 55 7.30 0.36 3.35
CA HIS A 55 7.79 1.71 3.58
C HIS A 55 9.06 1.76 4.42
N GLN A 56 9.17 0.93 5.46
CA GLN A 56 10.41 0.81 6.25
C GLN A 56 11.58 0.35 5.37
N LEU A 57 11.30 -0.52 4.39
CA LEU A 57 12.27 -0.99 3.39
C LEU A 57 12.45 -0.02 2.22
N SER A 58 11.85 1.18 2.25
CA SER A 58 11.88 2.16 1.16
C SER A 58 11.40 1.61 -0.19
N ILE A 59 10.56 0.57 -0.17
CA ILE A 59 9.92 0.01 -1.36
C ILE A 59 8.75 0.91 -1.73
N LYS A 60 8.77 1.40 -2.96
CA LYS A 60 7.79 2.36 -3.49
C LYS A 60 7.04 1.78 -4.70
N PRO A 61 6.08 0.84 -4.48
CA PRO A 61 5.40 0.11 -5.56
C PRO A 61 4.58 1.01 -6.50
N PHE A 62 4.20 2.21 -6.06
CA PHE A 62 3.40 3.18 -6.81
C PHE A 62 4.19 4.45 -7.15
N ASP A 63 5.53 4.42 -7.10
CA ASP A 63 6.33 5.57 -7.48
C ASP A 63 6.36 5.77 -9.01
N ASN A 64 6.47 7.04 -9.43
CA ASN A 64 6.56 7.43 -10.83
C ASN A 64 8.00 7.43 -11.35
N SER A 65 8.95 6.81 -10.64
CA SER A 65 10.36 6.72 -11.07
C SER A 65 10.49 6.09 -12.46
N TYR A 66 9.61 5.14 -12.81
CA TYR A 66 9.55 4.56 -14.15
C TYR A 66 9.27 5.60 -15.24
N LYS A 67 8.42 6.60 -14.99
CA LYS A 67 8.20 7.69 -15.97
C LYS A 67 9.46 8.52 -16.16
N LYS A 68 10.21 8.83 -15.09
CA LYS A 68 11.50 9.53 -15.21
C LYS A 68 12.52 8.71 -16.01
N ALA A 69 12.63 7.42 -15.75
CA ALA A 69 13.52 6.52 -16.50
C ALA A 69 13.11 6.45 -17.98
N ARG A 70 11.81 6.39 -18.28
CA ARG A 70 11.32 6.43 -19.66
C ARG A 70 11.65 7.74 -20.36
N GLU A 71 11.57 8.87 -19.67
CA GLU A 71 11.92 10.17 -20.25
C GLU A 71 13.42 10.37 -20.47
N SER A 72 14.29 9.77 -19.66
CA SER A 72 15.74 9.79 -19.93
C SER A 72 16.15 9.05 -21.21
N TYR A 73 15.32 8.13 -21.71
CA TYR A 73 15.55 7.46 -22.99
C TYR A 73 14.98 8.23 -24.20
N LYS A 74 14.20 9.30 -23.99
CA LYS A 74 13.80 10.16 -25.09
C LYS A 74 15.05 10.94 -25.52
N VAL A 75 15.59 10.59 -26.68
CA VAL A 75 16.69 11.32 -27.33
C VAL A 75 16.29 12.79 -27.38
N LYS A 76 17.10 13.67 -26.79
CA LYS A 76 16.97 15.11 -26.99
C LYS A 76 17.36 15.37 -28.44
N GLY A 77 16.40 15.70 -29.30
CA GLY A 77 16.62 15.97 -30.72
C GLY A 77 17.40 17.26 -31.03
N ASP A 78 18.27 17.72 -30.11
CA ASP A 78 19.10 18.93 -30.23
C ASP A 78 20.61 18.60 -30.10
N GLU A 79 21.01 17.38 -30.46
CA GLU A 79 22.42 17.01 -30.73
C GLU A 79 22.53 16.42 -32.16
N GLU A 80 21.88 17.07 -33.13
CA GLU A 80 22.31 17.01 -34.54
C GLU A 80 22.91 18.39 -34.88
N ASP A 81 24.13 18.35 -35.46
CA ASP A 81 25.08 19.44 -35.73
C ASP A 81 24.51 20.79 -36.21
#